data_AF-A0A158E0S4-F1
#
_entry.id   AF-A0A158E0S4-F1
#
_cell.length_a   1.000
_cell.length_b   1.000
_cell.length_c   1.000
_cell.angle_alpha   90.00
_cell.angle_beta   90.00
_cell.angle_gamma   90.00
#
_symmetry.space_group_name_H-M   'P 1'
#
loop_
_entity.id
_entity.type
_entity.pdbx_description
1 polymer ?
#
loop_
_entity_poly.entity_id
_entity_poly.type
_entity_poly.pdbx_seq_one_letter_code
_entity_poly.pdbx_strand_id
1 'polypeptide(L)'
;MDITFRQTAPTTLTLALCAVVMFPLFWLAYTYAVPTEDAVILFEYARNLARTGVISYGHSGIPVEGATDFLWMVMIAALKRAGVPEFLSALALNFAGALIILSQLKDSARKIIALFGLLLTPYLYAALLRRLYPLPHRKHASSHPFTGGFSCCA
;
A
#
# COMPACT_ATOMS: atom_id res chain seq x y z
N MET A 1 -37.88 9.93 -23.14
CA MET A 1 -36.73 10.58 -22.48
C MET A 1 -36.04 9.50 -21.66
N ASP A 2 -35.59 8.40 -22.31
CA ASP A 2 -35.44 7.09 -21.64
C ASP A 2 -34.16 6.32 -22.01
N ILE A 3 -33.27 6.92 -22.81
CA ILE A 3 -32.07 6.22 -23.31
C ILE A 3 -30.94 6.22 -22.27
N THR A 4 -30.95 7.17 -21.33
CA THR A 4 -29.94 7.31 -20.27
C THR A 4 -30.03 6.23 -19.19
N PHE A 5 -31.23 5.74 -18.85
CA PHE A 5 -31.41 4.75 -17.78
C PHE A 5 -30.87 3.36 -18.14
N ARG A 6 -30.88 3.01 -19.44
CA ARG A 6 -30.37 1.71 -19.92
C ARG A 6 -28.85 1.64 -19.96
N GLN A 7 -28.17 2.79 -20.05
CA GLN A 7 -26.70 2.85 -20.08
C GLN A 7 -26.07 2.91 -18.69
N THR A 8 -26.76 3.41 -17.66
CA THR A 8 -26.22 3.48 -16.30
C THR A 8 -26.17 2.10 -15.65
N ALA A 9 -27.24 1.30 -15.74
CA ALA A 9 -27.32 -0.04 -15.15
C ALA A 9 -26.10 -0.96 -15.44
N PRO A 10 -25.62 -1.13 -16.69
CA PRO A 10 -24.44 -1.96 -16.96
C PRO A 10 -23.15 -1.38 -16.37
N THR A 11 -22.98 -0.06 -16.37
CA THR A 11 -21.77 0.58 -15.81
C THR A 11 -21.70 0.52 -14.29
N THR A 12 -22.85 0.58 -13.60
CA THR A 12 -22.97 0.41 -12.16
C THR A 12 -22.77 -1.06 -11.76
N LEU A 13 -23.31 -1.99 -12.54
CA LEU A 13 -23.07 -3.42 -12.38
C LEU A 13 -21.57 -3.75 -12.57
N THR A 14 -20.92 -3.20 -13.60
CA THR A 14 -19.47 -3.37 -13.81
C THR A 14 -18.68 -2.83 -12.62
N LEU A 15 -19.04 -1.65 -12.08
CA LEU A 15 -18.36 -1.09 -10.91
C LEU A 15 -18.52 -1.96 -9.66
N ALA A 16 -19.73 -2.48 -9.42
CA ALA A 16 -19.98 -3.40 -8.33
C ALA A 16 -19.15 -4.70 -8.46
N LEU A 17 -19.07 -5.25 -9.67
CA LEU A 17 -18.21 -6.41 -9.95
C LEU A 17 -16.72 -6.10 -9.72
N CYS A 18 -16.24 -4.93 -10.15
CA CYS A 18 -14.87 -4.49 -9.87
C CYS A 18 -14.62 -4.38 -8.35
N ALA A 19 -15.56 -3.84 -7.58
CA ALA A 19 -15.44 -3.74 -6.13
C ALA A 19 -15.40 -5.13 -5.45
N VAL A 20 -16.25 -6.07 -5.92
CA VAL A 20 -16.24 -7.46 -5.45
C VAL A 20 -14.90 -8.15 -5.74
N VAL A 21 -14.31 -7.91 -6.92
CA VAL A 21 -12.97 -8.45 -7.27
C VAL A 21 -11.86 -7.77 -6.46
N MET A 22 -11.99 -6.49 -6.13
CA MET A 22 -11.02 -5.78 -5.30
C MET A 22 -11.02 -6.25 -3.85
N PHE A 23 -12.16 -6.67 -3.30
CA PHE A 23 -12.24 -7.11 -1.90
C PHE A 23 -11.26 -8.25 -1.52
N PRO A 24 -11.16 -9.39 -2.26
CA PRO A 24 -10.17 -10.42 -1.95
C PRO A 24 -8.74 -9.93 -2.15
N LEU A 25 -8.48 -8.99 -3.06
CA LEU A 25 -7.16 -8.37 -3.22
C LEU A 25 -6.80 -7.50 -2.01
N PHE A 26 -7.76 -6.76 -1.47
CA PHE A 26 -7.58 -6.00 -0.24
C PHE A 26 -7.22 -6.93 0.91
N TRP A 27 -7.96 -8.03 1.06
CA TRP A 27 -7.69 -9.02 2.09
C TRP A 27 -6.30 -9.64 1.95
N LEU A 28 -5.93 -10.05 0.73
CA LEU A 28 -4.62 -10.63 0.44
C LEU A 28 -3.48 -9.62 0.68
N ALA A 29 -3.67 -8.37 0.29
CA ALA A 29 -2.70 -7.31 0.53
C ALA A 29 -2.55 -7.04 2.04
N TYR A 30 -3.64 -7.03 2.79
CA TYR A 30 -3.60 -6.84 4.23
C TYR A 30 -2.82 -7.94 4.95
N THR A 31 -2.91 -9.20 4.49
CA THR A 31 -2.28 -10.34 5.15
C THR A 31 -0.84 -10.60 4.70
N TYR A 32 -0.49 -10.31 3.44
CA TYR A 32 0.81 -10.68 2.86
C TYR A 32 1.66 -9.52 2.37
N ALA A 33 1.10 -8.32 2.18
CA ALA A 33 1.91 -7.20 1.70
C ALA A 33 2.77 -6.62 2.82
N VAL A 34 4.05 -6.45 2.53
CA VAL A 34 4.98 -5.74 3.39
C VAL A 34 5.07 -4.29 2.86
N PRO A 35 4.85 -3.27 3.70
CA PRO A 35 4.98 -1.88 3.26
C PRO A 35 6.42 -1.58 2.83
N THR A 36 6.55 -0.79 1.77
CA THR A 36 7.85 -0.29 1.29
C THR A 36 8.46 0.69 2.30
N GLU A 37 9.78 0.86 2.24
CA GLU A 37 10.52 1.73 3.17
C GLU A 37 9.96 3.15 3.24
N ASP A 38 9.65 3.76 2.09
CA ASP A 38 9.04 5.10 2.02
C ASP A 38 7.67 5.16 2.72
N ALA A 39 6.86 4.10 2.57
CA ALA A 39 5.55 4.03 3.21
C ALA A 39 5.68 3.90 4.74
N VAL A 40 6.69 3.17 5.23
CA VAL A 40 6.96 3.06 6.67
C VAL A 40 7.35 4.41 7.25
N ILE A 41 8.21 5.17 6.57
CA ILE A 41 8.59 6.53 6.96
C ILE A 41 7.34 7.41 7.06
N LEU A 42 6.46 7.37 6.06
CA LEU A 42 5.20 8.11 6.05
C LEU A 42 4.28 7.73 7.23
N PHE A 43 4.19 6.44 7.57
CA PHE A 43 3.38 5.97 8.70
C PHE A 43 3.92 6.46 10.04
N GLU A 44 5.24 6.59 10.18
CA GLU A 44 5.86 7.15 11.36
C GLU A 44 5.53 8.63 11.53
N TYR A 45 5.63 9.42 10.46
CA TYR A 45 5.18 10.82 10.46
C TYR A 45 3.71 10.94 10.82
N ALA A 46 2.84 10.12 10.21
CA ALA A 46 1.41 10.15 10.48
C ALA A 46 1.08 9.74 11.94
N ARG A 47 1.79 8.76 12.49
CA ARG A 47 1.67 8.35 13.89
C ARG A 47 2.07 9.46 14.85
N ASN A 48 3.19 10.11 14.59
CA ASN A 48 3.68 11.20 15.41
C ASN A 48 2.73 12.40 15.34
N LEU A 49 2.29 12.77 14.14
CA LEU A 49 1.29 13.82 13.93
C LEU A 49 -0.02 13.52 14.68
N ALA A 50 -0.49 12.26 14.65
CA ALA A 50 -1.71 11.86 15.36
C ALA A 50 -1.57 11.92 16.89
N ARG A 51 -0.36 11.73 17.44
CA ARG A 51 -0.08 11.70 18.88
C ARG A 51 0.25 13.07 19.46
N THR A 52 1.14 13.81 18.82
CA THR A 52 1.73 15.06 19.34
C THR A 52 1.22 16.29 18.61
N GLY A 53 0.62 16.14 17.44
CA GLY A 53 0.24 17.27 16.57
C GLY A 53 1.43 17.90 15.82
N VAL A 54 2.63 17.30 15.92
CA VAL A 54 3.85 17.79 15.28
C VAL A 54 4.30 16.81 14.20
N ILE A 55 4.71 17.33 13.04
CA ILE A 55 5.32 16.53 11.97
C ILE A 55 6.77 16.26 12.36
N SER A 56 6.99 15.15 13.06
CA SER A 56 8.31 14.70 13.49
C SER A 56 8.57 13.26 13.04
N TYR A 57 9.85 12.93 12.87
CA TYR A 57 10.30 11.56 12.66
C TYR A 57 11.01 11.03 13.91
N GLY A 58 10.80 9.76 14.26
CA GLY A 58 11.34 9.21 15.50
C GLY A 58 10.74 9.82 16.76
N HIS A 59 11.41 9.60 17.88
CA HIS A 59 11.09 10.19 19.18
C HIS A 59 11.76 11.56 19.40
N SER A 60 12.17 12.21 18.31
CA SER A 60 12.99 13.42 18.37
C SER A 60 12.22 14.64 18.89
N GLY A 61 10.88 14.65 18.79
CA GLY A 61 10.02 15.72 19.30
C GLY A 61 10.20 17.08 18.59
N ILE A 62 11.11 17.14 17.63
CA ILE A 62 11.41 18.33 16.82
C ILE A 62 10.71 18.21 15.46
N PRO A 63 10.22 19.33 14.91
CA PRO A 63 9.68 19.33 13.56
C PRO A 63 10.79 18.99 12.57
N VAL A 64 10.55 17.99 11.71
CA VAL A 64 11.50 17.56 10.68
C VAL A 64 10.84 17.73 9.33
N GLU A 65 11.55 18.42 8.44
CA GLU A 65 11.17 18.56 7.04
C GLU A 65 11.59 17.31 6.26
N GLY A 66 10.72 16.82 5.37
CA GLY A 66 10.97 15.59 4.61
C GLY A 66 9.75 14.73 4.32
N ALA A 67 8.56 15.13 4.78
CA ALA A 67 7.32 14.47 4.36
C ALA A 67 6.96 14.87 2.93
N THR A 68 7.12 13.95 1.98
CA THR A 68 6.79 14.18 0.56
C THR A 68 5.28 14.22 0.31
N ASP A 69 4.50 13.44 1.06
CA ASP A 69 3.05 13.27 0.83
C ASP A 69 2.19 13.85 1.97
N PHE A 70 2.18 15.17 2.10
CA PHE A 70 1.47 15.86 3.20
C PHE A 70 -0.02 15.51 3.30
N LEU A 71 -0.75 15.55 2.18
CA LEU A 71 -2.18 15.25 2.18
C LEU A 71 -2.43 13.81 2.67
N TRP A 72 -1.63 12.87 2.17
CA TRP A 72 -1.75 11.45 2.52
C TRP A 72 -1.41 11.20 3.99
N MET A 73 -0.35 11.84 4.49
CA MET A 73 0.03 11.80 5.90
C MET A 73 -1.10 12.28 6.81
N VAL A 74 -1.71 13.43 6.50
CA VAL A 74 -2.80 14.01 7.31
C VAL A 74 -4.02 13.08 7.34
N MET A 75 -4.38 12.48 6.20
CA MET A 75 -5.49 11.52 6.15
C MET A 75 -5.19 10.29 7.01
N ILE A 76 -4.00 9.70 6.89
CA ILE A 76 -3.60 8.54 7.71
C ILE A 76 -3.56 8.93 9.20
N ALA A 77 -3.05 10.11 9.54
CA ALA A 77 -2.99 10.61 10.92
C ALA A 77 -4.40 10.78 11.51
N ALA A 78 -5.35 11.28 10.72
CA ALA A 78 -6.75 11.41 11.15
C ALA A 78 -7.38 10.03 11.45
N LEU A 79 -7.16 9.04 10.58
CA LEU A 79 -7.63 7.67 10.80
C LEU A 79 -6.92 7.02 11.99
N LYS A 80 -5.62 7.30 12.17
CA LYS A 80 -4.85 6.82 13.32
C LYS A 80 -5.36 7.39 14.64
N ARG A 81 -5.77 8.66 14.65
CA ARG A 81 -6.42 9.29 15.80
C ARG A 81 -7.77 8.64 16.14
N ALA A 82 -8.46 8.09 15.14
CA ALA A 82 -9.66 7.26 15.34
C ALA A 82 -9.35 5.81 15.78
N GLY A 83 -8.07 5.45 15.98
CA GLY A 83 -7.64 4.13 16.46
C GLY A 83 -7.33 3.11 15.36
N VAL A 84 -7.44 3.48 14.08
CA VAL A 84 -7.15 2.58 12.96
C VAL A 84 -5.62 2.45 12.78
N PRO A 85 -5.08 1.24 12.55
CA PRO A 85 -3.66 1.09 12.24
C PRO A 85 -3.27 1.81 10.95
N GLU A 86 -2.04 2.30 10.88
CA GLU A 86 -1.53 3.15 9.79
C GLU A 86 -1.52 2.40 8.46
N PHE A 87 -1.10 1.14 8.48
CA PHE A 87 -1.08 0.27 7.31
C PHE A 87 -2.49 0.02 6.76
N LEU A 88 -3.45 -0.29 7.63
CA LEU A 88 -4.85 -0.49 7.23
C LEU A 88 -5.45 0.80 6.67
N SER A 89 -5.13 1.94 7.28
CA SER A 89 -5.57 3.27 6.83
C SER A 89 -5.08 3.54 5.41
N ALA A 90 -3.77 3.36 5.17
CA ALA A 90 -3.18 3.55 3.85
C ALA A 90 -3.75 2.59 2.80
N LEU A 91 -3.93 1.32 3.17
CA LEU A 91 -4.53 0.32 2.28
C LEU A 91 -5.98 0.69 1.93
N ALA A 92 -6.78 1.07 2.92
CA ALA A 92 -8.17 1.49 2.71
C ALA A 92 -8.25 2.73 1.80
N LEU A 93 -7.37 3.71 2.02
CA LEU A 93 -7.29 4.92 1.18
C LEU A 93 -6.90 4.60 -0.26
N ASN A 94 -5.95 3.68 -0.48
CA ASN A 94 -5.56 3.24 -1.83
C ASN A 94 -6.73 2.57 -2.56
N PHE A 95 -7.46 1.68 -1.87
CA PHE A 95 -8.62 1.01 -2.45
C PHE A 95 -9.79 1.97 -2.70
N ALA A 96 -10.04 2.90 -1.79
CA ALA A 96 -11.04 3.96 -1.98
C ALA A 96 -10.68 4.85 -3.18
N GLY A 97 -9.41 5.27 -3.30
CA GLY A 97 -8.92 6.04 -4.45
C GLY A 97 -9.11 5.30 -5.77
N ALA A 98 -8.76 4.01 -5.82
CA ALA A 98 -8.98 3.19 -7.00
C ALA A 98 -10.47 3.08 -7.38
N LEU A 99 -11.37 2.90 -6.41
CA LEU A 99 -12.82 2.89 -6.65
C LEU A 99 -13.35 4.25 -7.15
N ILE A 100 -12.82 5.36 -6.62
CA ILE A 100 -13.17 6.71 -7.08
C ILE A 100 -12.72 6.89 -8.54
N ILE A 101 -11.50 6.49 -8.89
CA ILE A 101 -11.02 6.56 -10.28
C ILE A 101 -11.91 5.72 -11.20
N LEU A 102 -12.25 4.49 -10.80
CA LEU A 102 -13.12 3.60 -11.56
C LEU A 102 -14.56 4.15 -11.70
N SER A 103 -15.05 4.91 -10.73
CA SER A 103 -16.39 5.52 -10.79
C SER A 103 -16.46 6.69 -11.77
N GLN A 104 -15.36 7.42 -11.98
CA GLN A 104 -15.27 8.52 -12.94
C GLN A 104 -15.21 8.05 -14.40
N LEU A 105 -14.79 6.80 -14.65
CA LEU A 105 -14.78 6.23 -15.98
C LEU A 105 -16.21 5.91 -16.43
N LYS A 106 -16.66 6.52 -17.53
CA LYS A 106 -18.00 6.27 -18.09
C LYS A 106 -18.08 4.95 -18.85
N ASP A 107 -17.00 4.59 -19.53
CA ASP A 107 -16.94 3.39 -20.38
C ASP A 107 -16.59 2.14 -19.58
N SER A 108 -17.42 1.10 -19.64
CA SER A 108 -17.14 -0.20 -18.99
C SER A 108 -15.83 -0.83 -19.50
N ALA A 109 -15.48 -0.67 -20.77
CA ALA A 109 -14.22 -1.18 -21.32
C ALA A 109 -13.00 -0.53 -20.66
N ARG A 110 -13.02 0.79 -20.44
CA ARG A 110 -11.93 1.51 -19.78
C ARG A 110 -11.79 1.10 -18.31
N LYS A 111 -12.91 0.86 -17.60
CA LYS A 111 -12.89 0.33 -16.23
C LYS A 111 -12.19 -1.02 -16.15
N ILE A 112 -12.52 -1.92 -17.07
CA ILE A 112 -11.93 -3.26 -17.14
C ILE A 112 -10.43 -3.16 -17.45
N ILE A 113 -10.03 -2.35 -18.44
CA ILE A 113 -8.62 -2.13 -18.78
C ILE A 113 -7.86 -1.54 -17.58
N ALA A 114 -8.43 -0.55 -16.89
CA ALA A 114 -7.81 0.06 -15.71
C ALA A 114 -7.65 -0.95 -14.57
N LEU A 115 -8.67 -1.78 -14.30
CA LEU A 115 -8.60 -2.84 -13.30
C LEU A 115 -7.55 -3.90 -13.68
N PHE A 116 -7.49 -4.30 -14.95
CA PHE A 116 -6.45 -5.21 -15.46
C PHE A 116 -5.07 -4.61 -15.29
N GLY A 117 -4.86 -3.34 -15.64
CA GLY A 117 -3.59 -2.64 -15.43
C GLY A 117 -3.20 -2.60 -13.95
N LEU A 118 -4.15 -2.27 -13.06
CA LEU A 118 -3.93 -2.23 -11.62
C LEU A 118 -3.54 -3.61 -11.05
N LEU A 119 -4.18 -4.67 -11.54
CA LEU A 119 -3.86 -6.06 -11.19
C LEU A 119 -2.50 -6.50 -11.74
N LEU A 120 -2.20 -6.21 -13.00
CA LEU A 120 -0.98 -6.69 -13.66
C LEU A 120 0.28 -6.11 -13.04
N THR A 121 0.23 -4.85 -12.63
CA THR A 121 1.41 -4.08 -12.20
C THR A 121 2.18 -4.73 -11.04
N PRO A 122 1.55 -5.10 -9.89
CA PRO A 122 2.27 -5.75 -8.79
C PRO A 122 2.75 -7.16 -9.15
N TYR A 123 2.01 -7.94 -9.97
CA TYR A 123 2.45 -9.28 -10.38
C TYR A 123 3.59 -9.25 -11.39
N LEU A 124 3.57 -8.32 -12.34
CA LEU A 124 4.68 -8.07 -13.25
C LEU A 124 5.91 -7.60 -12.50
N TYR A 125 5.74 -6.69 -11.54
CA TYR A 125 6.82 -6.21 -10.69
C TYR A 125 7.45 -7.34 -9.87
N ALA A 126 6.63 -8.20 -9.24
CA ALA A 126 7.11 -9.38 -8.50
C ALA A 126 7.80 -10.42 -9.40
N ALA A 127 7.28 -10.66 -10.61
CA ALA A 127 7.90 -11.55 -11.59
C ALA A 127 9.25 -11.00 -12.09
N LEU A 128 9.35 -9.69 -12.31
CA LEU A 128 10.59 -9.02 -12.71
C LEU A 128 11.63 -9.06 -11.59
N LEU A 129 11.24 -8.76 -10.36
CA LEU A 129 12.13 -8.84 -9.19
C LEU A 129 12.71 -10.24 -8.99
N ARG A 130 11.90 -11.30 -9.14
CA ARG A 130 12.38 -12.68 -9.04
C ARG A 130 13.40 -13.02 -10.13
N ARG A 131 13.36 -12.35 -11.28
CA ARG A 131 14.32 -12.52 -12.37
C ARG A 131 15.61 -11.71 -12.18
N LEU A 132 15.52 -10.53 -11.53
CA LEU A 132 16.66 -9.64 -11.31
C LEU A 132 17.44 -9.97 -10.02
N TYR A 133 16.75 -10.47 -9.00
CA TYR A 133 17.32 -10.89 -7.72
C TYR A 133 16.93 -12.34 -7.40
N PRO A 134 17.57 -13.34 -8.06
CA PRO A 134 17.38 -14.73 -7.68
C PRO A 134 17.79 -14.89 -6.21
N LEU A 135 16.85 -15.31 -5.36
CA LEU A 135 17.10 -15.46 -3.93
C LEU A 135 18.32 -16.36 -3.73
N PRO A 136 19.31 -15.95 -2.90
CA PRO A 136 20.41 -16.83 -2.56
C PRO A 136 19.81 -18.07 -1.89
N HIS A 137 20.05 -19.24 -2.50
CA HIS A 137 19.67 -20.52 -1.91
C HIS A 137 20.18 -20.54 -0.47
N ARG A 138 19.26 -20.57 0.50
CA ARG A 138 19.56 -20.81 1.91
C ARG A 138 20.14 -22.21 2.01
N LYS A 139 21.44 -22.37 1.78
CA LYS A 139 22.14 -23.61 2.07
C LYS A 139 21.97 -23.85 3.57
N HIS A 140 21.44 -25.02 3.88
CA HIS A 140 21.27 -25.53 5.24
C HIS A 140 22.49 -25.17 6.09
N ALA A 141 22.23 -24.53 7.23
CA ALA A 141 23.22 -24.29 8.26
C ALA A 141 23.71 -25.65 8.78
N SER A 142 24.86 -26.10 8.27
CA SER A 142 25.67 -27.15 8.88
C SER A 142 26.34 -26.55 10.12
N SER A 143 25.92 -27.06 11.27
CA SER A 143 26.65 -27.15 12.54
C SER A 143 28.13 -26.76 12.47
N HIS A 144 28.57 -25.77 13.26
CA HIS A 144 29.82 -25.81 14.04
C HIS A 144 29.83 -24.70 15.12
N PRO A 145 30.55 -24.90 16.24
CA PRO A 145 30.20 -24.35 17.54
C PRO A 145 30.84 -22.97 17.84
N PHE A 146 30.20 -22.29 18.78
CA PHE A 146 30.74 -21.15 19.54
C PHE A 146 32.11 -21.50 20.15
N THR A 147 33.21 -20.95 19.64
CA THR A 147 34.44 -20.71 20.42
C THR A 147 35.33 -19.66 19.74
N GLY A 148 35.62 -18.58 20.48
CA GLY A 148 36.93 -17.91 20.43
C GLY A 148 37.07 -16.62 19.60
N GLY A 149 37.26 -15.50 20.32
CA GLY A 149 38.50 -14.71 20.13
C GLY A 149 38.49 -13.54 19.15
N PHE A 150 38.41 -12.33 19.72
CA PHE A 150 39.29 -11.16 19.49
C PHE A 150 39.50 -10.56 18.08
N SER A 151 39.18 -9.25 18.04
CA SER A 151 40.05 -8.13 17.62
C SER A 151 40.12 -7.76 16.14
N CYS A 152 39.83 -6.47 15.88
CA CYS A 152 40.53 -5.49 15.03
C CYS A 152 41.07 -5.93 13.65
N CYS A 153 41.08 -5.11 12.61
CA CYS A 153 41.36 -3.67 12.51
C CYS A 153 41.03 -3.25 11.06
N ALA A 154 40.85 -1.96 10.78
CA ALA A 154 41.80 -1.11 10.04
C ALA A 154 42.11 -1.56 8.60
#